data_AF-A0AA94TJ82-F1
#
_entry.id   AF-A0AA94TJ82-F1
#
_cell.length_a   1.000
_cell.length_b   1.000
_cell.length_c   1.000
_cell.angle_alpha   90.00
_cell.angle_beta   90.00
_cell.angle_gamma   90.00
#
_symmetry.space_group_name_H-M   'P 1'
#
loop_
_entity.id
_entity.type
_entity.pdbx_description
1 polymer ?
#
loop_
_entity_poly.entity_id
_entity_poly.type
_entity_poly.pdbx_seq_one_letter_code
_entity_poly.pdbx_strand_id
1 'polypeptide(L)'
;MHHPAETPVRIFLAKLSLPVRKLMVRTAVECANQVARTLSFDSKETFAVKLAVDEAFSNAVDHFSGSPDDEQVHLEFYVEGDSLVVSIREKGIPFDQSRAERFTPGDLESANKPGLGSLLMLNAMDSVELFVHGRQGKEVRLTKKLRYGAIPADLLGTRPIRRREKRPTVADPEIRLARVEDLSEVCRLAWRCYGFTQEELLYDLEALTRKVESGEFKSVIAVDPESGALIGHEGFKYHDPSVKVPELGLAFVDPAYRSPGLPLKMARFLYDRAIAEGDRGIFDCSVTTHTFSQKAMQEMGSRPCCLMLGIAASGMQARELATSKQEKGSVMNHYFAIDRSPKTIFIPERHRAMAEDIYRWMDVPREFGHSETRAPEGESSVSVFPLPDELNVAFIVVHAIGKDSEREVSEGLQQCRAERKDAVYLFLPADVPASPFLVDRCEKMGFFLAGVMPHVHGGQDRVLLQFVDIPIDFDAIRIYGDMSRQLKSYVMSEQERVRSQR
;
A
#
# COMPACT_ATOMS: atom_id res chain seq x y z
N MET A 1 33.07 16.94 0.82
CA MET A 1 32.56 15.73 1.50
C MET A 1 31.40 16.15 2.38
N HIS A 2 30.18 16.00 1.89
CA HIS A 2 28.98 16.25 2.68
C HIS A 2 28.60 14.97 3.40
N HIS A 3 28.66 14.99 4.74
CA HIS A 3 27.96 13.99 5.54
C HIS A 3 26.45 14.11 5.26
N PRO A 4 25.74 13.00 5.01
CA PRO A 4 24.29 13.04 4.97
C PRO A 4 23.80 13.38 6.38
N ALA A 5 22.99 14.42 6.49
CA ALA A 5 22.35 14.81 7.74
C ALA A 5 21.55 13.60 8.28
N GLU A 6 21.97 13.09 9.43
CA GLU A 6 21.18 12.13 10.19
C GLU A 6 19.82 12.78 10.47
N THR A 7 18.74 12.17 10.00
CA THR A 7 17.38 12.57 10.32
C THR A 7 17.26 12.68 11.84
N PRO A 8 16.78 13.79 12.42
CA PRO A 8 16.66 13.89 13.87
C PRO A 8 15.73 12.78 14.37
N VAL A 9 16.20 12.03 15.35
CA VAL A 9 15.41 10.98 16.01
C VAL A 9 14.25 11.66 16.72
N ARG A 10 13.04 11.50 16.18
CA ARG A 10 11.80 11.94 16.84
C ARG A 10 11.34 10.86 17.82
N ILE A 11 11.36 11.15 19.12
CA ILE A 11 10.89 10.24 20.17
C ILE A 11 9.45 10.60 20.50
N PHE A 12 8.51 9.75 20.11
CA PHE A 12 7.10 9.95 20.44
C PHE A 12 6.84 9.67 21.94
N LEU A 13 6.09 10.55 22.61
CA LEU A 13 5.80 10.45 24.04
C LEU A 13 4.32 10.18 24.31
N ALA A 14 3.43 10.93 23.66
CA ALA A 14 1.99 10.81 23.86
C ALA A 14 1.20 11.42 22.70
N LYS A 15 -0.03 10.93 22.49
CA LYS A 15 -1.03 11.53 21.61
C LYS A 15 -2.40 11.49 22.26
N LEU A 16 -3.13 12.59 22.15
CA LEU A 16 -4.52 12.71 22.59
C LEU A 16 -5.35 13.22 21.42
N SER A 17 -6.58 12.74 21.33
CA SER A 17 -7.62 13.36 20.50
C SER A 17 -8.80 13.65 21.40
N LEU A 18 -9.11 14.93 21.61
CA LEU A 18 -10.09 15.38 22.58
C LEU A 18 -11.22 16.13 21.86
N PRO A 19 -12.49 15.97 22.27
CA PRO A 19 -13.58 16.77 21.75
C PRO A 19 -13.30 18.27 21.89
N VAL A 20 -13.83 19.09 20.96
CA VAL A 20 -13.74 20.56 21.02
C VAL A 20 -14.64 21.11 22.15
N ARG A 21 -14.22 20.91 23.39
CA ARG A 21 -14.98 21.24 24.61
C ARG A 21 -14.03 21.76 25.68
N LYS A 22 -14.35 22.90 26.30
CA LYS A 22 -13.53 23.48 27.40
C LYS A 22 -13.33 22.53 28.58
N LEU A 23 -14.28 21.63 28.84
CA LEU A 23 -14.16 20.64 29.91
C LEU A 23 -12.92 19.74 29.73
N MET A 24 -12.42 19.57 28.50
CA MET A 24 -11.29 18.70 28.18
C MET A 24 -9.91 19.36 28.40
N VAL A 25 -9.86 20.67 28.69
CA VAL A 25 -8.62 21.42 28.97
C VAL A 25 -7.79 20.72 30.06
N ARG A 26 -8.45 20.28 31.15
CA ARG A 26 -7.78 19.60 32.26
C ARG A 26 -7.09 18.32 31.83
N THR A 27 -7.67 17.56 30.90
CA THR A 27 -7.10 16.32 30.36
C THR A 27 -5.83 16.63 29.56
N ALA A 28 -5.86 17.65 28.70
CA ALA A 28 -4.69 18.10 27.93
C ALA A 28 -3.55 18.56 28.86
N VAL A 29 -3.88 19.39 29.86
CA VAL A 29 -2.91 19.93 30.82
C VAL A 29 -2.30 18.84 31.70
N GLU A 30 -3.08 17.84 32.14
CA GLU A 30 -2.55 16.77 32.99
C GLU A 30 -1.67 15.80 32.20
N CYS A 31 -1.94 15.57 30.92
CA CYS A 31 -1.02 14.86 30.04
C CYS A 31 0.29 15.63 29.87
N ALA A 32 0.22 16.94 29.64
CA ALA A 32 1.41 17.80 29.57
C ALA A 32 2.22 17.78 30.88
N ASN A 33 1.55 17.77 32.04
CA ASN A 33 2.18 17.62 33.35
C ASN A 33 2.95 16.29 33.45
N GLN A 34 2.35 15.18 33.03
CA GLN A 34 3.00 13.87 33.08
C GLN A 34 4.18 13.80 32.12
N VAL A 35 4.01 14.25 30.87
CA VAL A 35 5.11 14.31 29.88
C VAL A 35 6.26 15.16 30.42
N ALA A 36 5.97 16.31 31.01
CA ALA A 36 7.01 17.19 31.54
C ALA A 36 7.79 16.52 32.69
N ARG A 37 7.10 15.82 33.60
CA ARG A 37 7.72 15.04 34.67
C ARG A 37 8.54 13.88 34.14
N THR A 38 8.05 13.17 33.12
CA THR A 38 8.80 12.10 32.46
C THR A 38 10.11 12.62 31.88
N LEU A 39 10.11 13.84 31.32
CA LEU A 39 11.32 14.50 30.81
C LEU A 39 12.13 15.24 31.89
N SER A 40 11.86 14.96 33.17
CA SER A 40 12.59 15.52 34.32
C SER A 40 12.62 17.05 34.36
N PHE A 41 11.62 17.74 33.80
CA PHE A 41 11.48 19.18 33.98
C PHE A 41 11.25 19.52 35.46
N ASP A 42 11.83 20.62 35.92
CA ASP A 42 11.60 21.08 37.30
C ASP A 42 10.17 21.63 37.48
N SER A 43 9.82 22.02 38.71
CA SER A 43 8.47 22.49 39.02
C SER A 43 8.08 23.75 38.25
N LYS A 44 9.04 24.64 37.95
CA LYS A 44 8.81 25.89 37.22
C LYS A 44 8.64 25.60 35.73
N GLU A 45 9.50 24.77 35.16
CA GLU A 45 9.41 24.32 33.76
C GLU A 45 8.13 23.52 33.51
N THR A 46 7.79 22.60 34.41
CA THR A 46 6.52 21.84 34.35
C THR A 46 5.32 22.77 34.40
N PHE A 47 5.31 23.78 35.27
CA PHE A 47 4.25 24.78 35.32
C PHE A 47 4.13 25.56 34.00
N ALA A 48 5.27 25.97 33.42
CA ALA A 48 5.30 26.69 32.16
C ALA A 48 4.71 25.85 31.01
N VAL A 49 5.11 24.59 30.86
CA VAL A 49 4.56 23.68 29.83
C VAL A 49 3.05 23.50 30.01
N LYS A 50 2.58 23.29 31.25
CA LYS A 50 1.16 23.19 31.56
C LYS A 50 0.38 24.44 31.16
N LEU A 51 0.90 25.62 31.53
CA LEU A 51 0.27 26.91 31.21
C LEU A 51 0.17 27.12 29.70
N ALA A 52 1.23 26.79 28.96
CA ALA A 52 1.23 26.94 27.50
C ALA A 52 0.24 25.99 26.81
N VAL A 53 0.14 24.75 27.29
CA VAL A 53 -0.83 23.77 26.77
C VAL A 53 -2.26 24.15 27.12
N ASP A 54 -2.51 24.64 28.33
CA ASP A 54 -3.82 25.16 28.75
C ASP A 54 -4.29 26.24 27.77
N GLU A 55 -3.43 27.23 27.54
CA GLU A 55 -3.76 28.36 26.70
C GLU A 55 -3.91 27.97 25.23
N ALA A 56 -2.99 27.16 24.69
CA ALA A 56 -3.06 26.72 23.30
C ALA A 56 -4.30 25.85 23.03
N PHE A 57 -4.65 24.95 23.95
CA PHE A 57 -5.84 24.12 23.82
C PHE A 57 -7.12 24.93 23.99
N SER A 58 -7.18 25.82 24.99
CA SER A 58 -8.30 26.73 25.21
C SER A 58 -8.53 27.61 23.98
N ASN A 59 -7.46 28.15 23.40
CA ASN A 59 -7.52 28.95 22.17
C ASN A 59 -8.02 28.11 20.97
N ALA A 60 -7.58 26.87 20.82
CA ALA A 60 -8.08 25.97 19.78
C ALA A 60 -9.59 25.67 19.92
N VAL A 61 -10.09 25.57 21.16
CA VAL A 61 -11.53 25.37 21.44
C VAL A 61 -12.33 26.67 21.24
N ASP A 62 -11.85 27.78 21.77
CA ASP A 62 -12.55 29.08 21.73
C ASP A 62 -12.69 29.65 20.33
N HIS A 63 -11.68 29.41 19.49
CA HIS A 63 -11.66 29.90 18.11
C HIS A 63 -11.96 28.82 17.07
N PHE A 64 -12.50 27.68 17.52
CA PHE A 64 -12.92 26.61 16.62
C PHE A 64 -14.04 27.11 15.71
N SER A 65 -13.80 27.05 14.40
CA SER A 65 -14.69 27.67 13.41
C SER A 65 -15.75 26.71 12.85
N GLY A 66 -15.79 25.45 13.27
CA GLY A 66 -16.71 24.40 12.80
C GLY A 66 -17.76 23.96 13.83
N SER A 67 -18.56 22.92 13.49
CA SER A 67 -19.46 22.28 14.47
C SER A 67 -18.65 21.45 15.47
N PRO A 68 -18.74 21.71 16.79
CA PRO A 68 -17.91 21.02 17.79
C PRO A 68 -18.26 19.55 18.01
N ASP A 69 -19.42 19.07 17.52
CA ASP A 69 -19.99 17.79 17.92
C ASP A 69 -19.33 16.57 17.26
N ASP A 70 -18.68 16.75 16.10
CA ASP A 70 -18.01 15.68 15.33
C ASP A 70 -16.49 15.88 15.16
N GLU A 71 -15.93 16.94 15.74
CA GLU A 71 -14.54 17.34 15.53
C GLU A 71 -13.69 17.23 16.80
N GLN A 72 -12.37 17.10 16.61
CA GLN A 72 -11.43 16.86 17.71
C GLN A 72 -10.22 17.81 17.63
N VAL A 73 -9.70 18.19 18.80
CA VAL A 73 -8.37 18.79 18.95
C VAL A 73 -7.38 17.67 19.21
N HIS A 74 -6.38 17.55 18.34
CA HIS A 74 -5.33 16.56 18.43
C HIS A 74 -4.09 17.16 19.10
N LEU A 75 -3.56 16.50 20.12
CA LEU A 75 -2.31 16.86 20.78
C LEU A 75 -1.28 15.77 20.53
N GLU A 76 -0.07 16.13 20.10
CA GLU A 76 1.07 15.22 20.01
C GLU A 76 2.25 15.78 20.81
N PHE A 77 2.85 14.93 21.64
CA PHE A 77 4.03 15.23 22.44
C PHE A 77 5.18 14.36 21.94
N TYR A 78 6.30 14.99 21.59
CA TYR A 78 7.49 14.27 21.13
C TYR A 78 8.75 15.04 21.47
N VAL A 79 9.87 14.33 21.61
CA VAL A 79 11.20 14.94 21.62
C VAL A 79 11.71 14.98 20.19
N GLU A 80 12.16 16.15 19.75
CA GLU A 80 12.89 16.32 18.50
C GLU A 80 14.23 17.00 18.82
N GLY A 81 15.33 16.31 18.52
CA GLY A 81 16.65 16.77 18.94
C GLY A 81 16.78 16.87 20.47
N ASP A 82 16.94 18.09 20.97
CA ASP A 82 17.09 18.43 22.38
C ASP A 82 15.86 19.14 22.97
N SER A 83 14.70 19.05 22.32
CA SER A 83 13.52 19.83 22.68
C SER A 83 12.26 18.98 22.78
N LEU A 84 11.44 19.23 23.81
CA LEU A 84 10.04 18.81 23.84
C LEU A 84 9.27 19.68 22.86
N VAL A 85 8.56 19.02 21.94
CA VAL A 85 7.62 19.65 21.03
C VAL A 85 6.21 19.18 21.37
N VAL A 86 5.30 20.13 21.56
CA VAL A 86 3.88 19.90 21.73
C VAL A 86 3.14 20.49 20.53
N SER A 87 2.56 19.62 19.71
CA SER A 87 1.75 19.99 18.55
C SER A 87 0.27 19.91 18.93
N ILE A 88 -0.47 21.00 18.78
CA ILE A 88 -1.90 21.08 19.07
C ILE A 88 -2.60 21.49 17.78
N ARG A 89 -3.43 20.59 17.24
CA ARG A 89 -4.01 20.71 15.91
C ARG A 89 -5.52 20.59 15.94
N GLU A 90 -6.18 21.48 15.22
CA GLU A 90 -7.64 21.52 15.05
C GLU A 90 -8.01 21.64 13.58
N LYS A 91 -9.17 21.09 13.21
CA LYS A 91 -9.69 21.08 11.83
C LYS A 91 -11.04 21.81 11.72
N GLY A 92 -11.03 23.13 11.94
CA GLY A 92 -12.18 23.99 11.70
C GLY A 92 -12.38 24.37 10.22
N ILE A 93 -13.31 25.30 9.96
CA ILE A 93 -13.51 25.90 8.62
C ILE A 93 -12.17 26.49 8.12
N PRO A 94 -11.79 26.27 6.84
CA PRO A 94 -10.55 26.79 6.28
C PRO A 94 -10.38 28.29 6.51
N PHE A 95 -9.26 28.66 7.12
CA PHE A 95 -8.92 30.03 7.48
C PHE A 95 -8.55 30.84 6.25
N ASP A 96 -9.10 32.05 6.13
CA ASP A 96 -8.69 33.01 5.12
C ASP A 96 -7.26 33.52 5.42
N GLN A 97 -6.27 33.02 4.67
CA GLN A 97 -4.87 33.40 4.83
C GLN A 97 -4.62 34.89 4.60
N SER A 98 -5.51 35.62 3.91
CA SER A 98 -5.37 37.06 3.68
C SER A 98 -5.62 37.91 4.93
N ARG A 99 -6.19 37.31 5.99
CA ARG A 99 -6.44 37.93 7.30
C ARG A 99 -5.51 37.45 8.41
N ALA A 100 -4.52 36.62 8.06
CA ALA A 100 -3.57 36.07 9.02
C ALA A 100 -2.46 37.08 9.32
N GLU A 101 -2.43 37.66 10.52
CA GLU A 101 -1.21 38.29 11.03
C GLU A 101 -0.16 37.19 11.20
N ARG A 102 0.86 37.16 10.34
CA ARG A 102 2.03 36.29 10.51
C ARG A 102 2.79 36.76 11.75
N PHE A 103 2.58 36.09 12.88
CA PHE A 103 3.40 36.33 14.06
C PHE A 103 4.76 35.67 13.87
N THR A 104 5.80 36.51 13.74
CA THR A 104 7.20 36.07 13.67
C THR A 104 7.89 36.56 14.94
N PRO A 105 8.51 35.70 15.76
CA PRO A 105 9.22 36.14 16.95
C PRO A 105 10.37 37.10 16.57
N GLY A 106 10.19 38.38 16.85
CA GLY A 106 11.14 39.45 16.51
C GLY A 106 10.48 40.80 16.21
N ASP A 107 9.18 40.80 15.89
CA ASP A 107 8.46 42.00 15.44
C ASP A 107 7.40 42.40 16.49
N LEU A 108 7.86 42.97 17.61
CA LEU A 108 7.01 43.40 18.73
C LEU A 108 6.17 44.66 18.42
N GLU A 109 6.49 45.38 17.34
CA GLU A 109 5.84 46.66 17.00
C GLU A 109 4.71 46.53 15.97
N SER A 110 4.58 45.40 15.26
CA SER A 110 3.63 45.25 14.14
C SER A 110 2.35 44.47 14.45
N ALA A 111 2.21 43.89 15.65
CA ALA A 111 0.99 43.18 16.06
C ALA A 111 0.06 44.08 16.89
N ASN A 112 -1.20 44.21 16.48
CA ASN A 112 -2.24 44.76 17.35
C ASN A 112 -2.34 43.89 18.60
N LYS A 113 -1.76 44.34 19.71
CA LYS A 113 -1.75 43.74 21.07
C LYS A 113 -2.01 42.22 21.08
N PRO A 114 -0.98 41.35 21.12
CA PRO A 114 -1.19 39.92 21.29
C PRO A 114 -2.12 39.67 22.50
N GLY A 115 -3.14 38.83 22.31
CA GLY A 115 -4.05 38.44 23.38
C GLY A 115 -3.26 37.92 24.58
N LEU A 116 -3.80 38.08 25.80
CA LEU A 116 -3.14 37.67 27.04
C LEU A 116 -2.61 36.23 26.96
N GLY A 117 -3.35 35.35 26.29
CA GLY A 117 -2.94 33.97 26.04
C GLY A 117 -1.66 33.79 25.24
N SER A 118 -1.54 34.46 24.09
CA SER A 118 -0.32 34.40 23.27
C SER A 118 0.91 34.88 24.04
N LEU A 119 0.75 35.91 24.88
CA LEU A 119 1.81 36.40 25.77
C LEU A 119 2.18 35.37 26.84
N LEU A 120 1.22 34.65 27.42
CA LEU A 120 1.49 33.59 28.39
C LEU A 120 2.26 32.42 27.75
N MET A 121 1.88 32.00 26.54
CA MET A 121 2.58 30.94 25.80
C MET A 121 4.02 31.35 25.46
N LEU A 122 4.23 32.56 24.96
CA LEU A 122 5.57 33.08 24.60
C LEU A 122 6.50 33.24 25.80
N ASN A 123 5.96 33.56 26.97
CA ASN A 123 6.75 33.63 28.21
C ASN A 123 7.03 32.24 28.82
N ALA A 124 6.20 31.25 28.50
CA ALA A 124 6.30 29.90 29.05
C ALA A 124 7.20 28.98 28.21
N MET A 125 7.14 29.09 26.88
CA MET A 125 7.82 28.21 25.92
C MET A 125 9.00 28.92 25.27
N ASP A 126 9.94 28.16 24.70
CA ASP A 126 11.11 28.71 24.02
C ASP A 126 10.80 29.06 22.55
N SER A 127 9.84 28.38 21.93
CA SER A 127 9.18 28.84 20.70
C SER A 127 7.68 28.51 20.69
N VAL A 128 6.92 29.35 19.98
CA VAL A 128 5.50 29.16 19.69
C VAL A 128 5.31 29.48 18.21
N GLU A 129 4.90 28.49 17.43
CA GLU A 129 4.76 28.60 15.97
C GLU A 129 3.34 28.21 15.55
N LEU A 130 2.75 28.97 14.62
CA LEU A 130 1.45 28.67 14.05
C LEU A 130 1.63 28.19 12.60
N PHE A 131 1.16 26.99 12.31
CA PHE A 131 1.13 26.40 10.98
C PHE A 131 -0.29 26.31 10.46
N VAL A 132 -0.49 26.64 9.18
CA VAL A 132 -1.77 26.50 8.48
C VAL A 132 -1.60 25.47 7.37
N HIS A 133 -2.23 24.30 7.53
CA HIS A 133 -2.07 23.14 6.65
C HIS A 133 -3.20 23.00 5.62
N GLY A 134 -3.89 24.09 5.29
CA GLY A 134 -5.02 24.08 4.35
C GLY A 134 -6.13 23.14 4.81
N ARG A 135 -6.44 22.09 4.03
CA ARG A 135 -7.49 21.09 4.35
C ARG A 135 -7.22 20.29 5.63
N GLN A 136 -5.98 20.32 6.10
CA GLN A 136 -5.52 19.65 7.30
C GLN A 136 -5.69 20.52 8.57
N GLY A 137 -6.19 21.75 8.45
CA GLY A 137 -6.50 22.62 9.59
C GLY A 137 -5.31 23.45 10.08
N LYS A 138 -5.36 23.91 11.33
CA LYS A 138 -4.30 24.72 11.96
C LYS A 138 -3.58 23.94 13.04
N GLU A 139 -2.30 24.21 13.19
CA GLU A 139 -1.46 23.63 14.24
C GLU A 139 -0.72 24.74 14.98
N VAL A 140 -0.84 24.76 16.30
CA VAL A 140 0.07 25.51 17.18
C VAL A 140 1.13 24.54 17.68
N ARG A 141 2.39 24.85 17.44
CA ARG A 141 3.54 24.08 17.90
C ARG A 141 4.27 24.86 18.98
N LEU A 142 4.38 24.23 20.15
CA LEU A 142 5.06 24.77 21.31
C LEU A 142 6.37 23.99 21.51
N THR A 143 7.49 24.68 21.62
CA THR A 143 8.80 24.04 21.83
C THR A 143 9.39 24.46 23.16
N LYS A 144 9.87 23.47 23.93
CA LYS A 144 10.61 23.69 25.18
C LYS A 144 11.92 22.90 25.14
N LYS A 145 13.05 23.59 25.28
CA LYS A 145 14.38 22.98 25.33
C LYS A 145 14.52 22.12 26.57
N LEU A 146 15.08 20.95 26.38
CA LEU A 146 15.43 20.02 27.43
C LEU A 146 16.80 20.35 27.98
N ARG A 147 17.02 20.01 29.25
CA ARG A 147 18.37 19.98 29.80
C ARG A 147 19.12 18.79 29.20
N TYR A 148 20.42 18.97 28.97
CA TYR A 148 21.27 17.89 28.48
C TYR A 148 21.17 16.66 29.40
N GLY A 149 20.81 15.50 28.85
CA GLY A 149 20.63 14.25 29.59
C GLY A 149 19.28 14.09 30.30
N ALA A 150 18.30 14.97 30.07
CA ALA A 150 16.97 14.92 30.70
C ALA A 150 16.02 13.87 30.11
N ILE A 151 16.36 13.28 28.95
CA ILE A 151 15.57 12.20 28.35
C ILE A 151 15.88 10.89 29.12
N PRO A 152 14.88 10.26 29.76
CA PRO A 152 15.07 8.97 30.43
C PRO A 152 15.68 7.92 29.50
N ALA A 153 16.57 7.09 30.03
CA ALA A 153 17.20 6.01 29.28
C ALA A 153 16.18 5.07 28.62
N ASP A 154 15.04 4.83 29.28
CA ASP A 154 13.95 4.01 28.76
C ASP A 154 13.27 4.63 27.52
N LEU A 155 13.30 5.97 27.38
CA LEU A 155 12.76 6.71 26.23
C LEU A 155 13.77 6.93 25.10
N LEU A 156 15.07 6.89 25.41
CA LEU A 156 16.16 6.89 24.41
C LEU A 156 16.26 5.55 23.64
N GLY A 157 15.35 4.62 23.97
CA GLY A 157 15.23 3.30 23.42
C GLY A 157 16.03 2.28 24.24
N THR A 158 15.31 1.27 24.73
CA THR A 158 15.60 -0.06 24.21
C THR A 158 15.70 0.09 22.70
N ARG A 159 16.93 0.24 22.21
CA ARG A 159 17.22 -0.12 20.82
C ARG A 159 16.45 -1.42 20.58
N PRO A 160 15.79 -1.65 19.43
CA PRO A 160 15.62 -3.03 19.03
C PRO A 160 17.01 -3.61 19.21
N ILE A 161 17.14 -4.63 20.06
CA ILE A 161 18.38 -5.33 20.20
C ILE A 161 18.57 -5.98 18.83
N ARG A 162 19.04 -5.22 17.84
CA ARG A 162 20.04 -5.69 16.90
C ARG A 162 21.29 -5.88 17.76
N ARG A 163 21.23 -6.81 18.72
CA ARG A 163 22.34 -7.72 18.84
C ARG A 163 22.49 -8.18 17.40
N ARG A 164 23.65 -7.94 16.83
CA ARG A 164 24.21 -8.89 15.88
C ARG A 164 24.42 -10.20 16.65
N GLU A 165 23.34 -10.78 17.18
CA GLU A 165 23.30 -12.20 17.41
C GLU A 165 23.55 -12.77 16.03
N LYS A 166 24.53 -13.67 15.95
CA LYS A 166 24.74 -14.42 14.72
C LYS A 166 23.40 -15.05 14.40
N ARG A 167 22.74 -14.56 13.34
CA ARG A 167 21.50 -15.18 12.85
C ARG A 167 21.84 -16.64 12.59
N PRO A 168 21.19 -17.60 13.24
CA PRO A 168 21.39 -19.01 12.93
C PRO A 168 21.18 -19.19 11.42
N THR A 169 22.15 -19.86 10.80
CA THR A 169 22.09 -20.14 9.37
C THR A 169 21.43 -21.49 9.18
N VAL A 170 20.23 -21.49 8.60
CA VAL A 170 19.50 -22.72 8.28
C VAL A 170 19.72 -23.00 6.80
N ALA A 171 20.70 -23.85 6.51
CA ALA A 171 21.10 -24.16 5.14
C ALA A 171 20.06 -25.04 4.42
N ASP A 172 19.47 -25.98 5.16
CA ASP A 172 18.53 -26.98 4.64
C ASP A 172 17.27 -27.06 5.51
N PRO A 173 16.34 -26.09 5.37
CA PRO A 173 15.07 -26.15 6.09
C PRO A 173 14.17 -27.23 5.49
N GLU A 174 13.36 -27.86 6.34
CA GLU A 174 12.27 -28.73 5.91
C GLU A 174 11.17 -27.86 5.27
N ILE A 175 10.90 -28.07 3.98
CA ILE A 175 9.83 -27.37 3.25
C ILE A 175 8.67 -28.32 3.03
N ARG A 176 7.49 -27.93 3.51
CA ARG A 176 6.26 -28.72 3.38
C ARG A 176 5.02 -27.84 3.39
N LEU A 177 3.88 -28.42 3.05
CA LEU A 177 2.59 -27.79 3.33
C LEU A 177 2.37 -27.62 4.84
N ALA A 178 1.78 -26.49 5.21
CA ALA A 178 1.28 -26.28 6.56
C ALA A 178 0.12 -27.24 6.85
N ARG A 179 0.11 -27.78 8.06
CA ARG A 179 -1.05 -28.44 8.66
C ARG A 179 -1.88 -27.37 9.38
N VAL A 180 -3.12 -27.71 9.74
CA VAL A 180 -4.00 -26.80 10.48
C VAL A 180 -3.34 -26.33 11.78
N GLU A 181 -2.58 -27.20 12.45
CA GLU A 181 -1.89 -26.86 13.70
C GLU A 181 -0.75 -25.85 13.51
N ASP A 182 -0.16 -25.76 12.31
CA ASP A 182 0.92 -24.83 11.99
C ASP A 182 0.41 -23.40 11.74
N LEU A 183 -0.88 -23.22 11.41
CA LEU A 183 -1.41 -21.93 10.94
C LEU A 183 -1.30 -20.81 11.99
N SER A 184 -1.42 -21.15 13.27
CA SER A 184 -1.22 -20.17 14.35
C SER A 184 0.21 -19.62 14.39
N GLU A 185 1.21 -20.45 14.04
CA GLU A 185 2.60 -20.01 13.91
C GLU A 185 2.86 -19.25 12.62
N VAL A 186 2.14 -19.55 11.53
CA VAL A 186 2.18 -18.73 10.31
C VAL A 186 1.73 -17.30 10.61
N CYS A 187 0.62 -17.12 11.34
CA CYS A 187 0.13 -15.81 11.76
C CYS A 187 1.16 -15.07 12.64
N ARG A 188 1.77 -15.78 13.60
CA ARG A 188 2.85 -15.21 14.44
C ARG A 188 4.06 -14.83 13.62
N LEU A 189 4.46 -15.64 12.64
CA LEU A 189 5.58 -15.32 11.75
C LEU A 189 5.29 -14.08 10.90
N ALA A 190 4.09 -13.97 10.32
CA ALA A 190 3.66 -12.79 9.57
C ALA A 190 3.78 -11.52 10.43
N TRP A 191 3.31 -11.60 11.67
CA TRP A 191 3.46 -10.51 12.64
C TRP A 191 4.92 -10.19 12.98
N ARG A 192 5.78 -11.20 13.20
CA ARG A 192 7.22 -10.99 13.44
C ARG A 192 7.89 -10.25 12.27
N CYS A 193 7.47 -10.56 11.03
CA CYS A 193 8.05 -9.97 9.83
C CYS A 193 7.54 -8.55 9.52
N TYR A 194 6.24 -8.29 9.74
CA TYR A 194 5.57 -7.08 9.23
C TYR A 194 4.73 -6.32 10.27
N GLY A 195 4.61 -6.79 11.51
CA GLY A 195 3.61 -6.23 12.44
C GLY A 195 2.20 -6.50 11.93
N PHE A 196 1.39 -5.47 11.70
CA PHE A 196 0.02 -5.58 11.17
C PHE A 196 -0.12 -5.01 9.75
N THR A 197 0.96 -5.03 8.97
CA THR A 197 0.98 -4.40 7.63
C THR A 197 0.95 -5.40 6.47
N GLN A 198 0.73 -6.69 6.74
CA GLN A 198 0.45 -7.70 5.70
C GLN A 198 -1.05 -7.81 5.41
N GLU A 199 -1.39 -8.70 4.47
CA GLU A 199 -2.77 -9.07 4.14
C GLU A 199 -3.54 -9.54 5.40
N GLU A 200 -4.76 -9.04 5.57
CA GLU A 200 -5.63 -9.28 6.74
C GLU A 200 -5.81 -10.77 7.04
N LEU A 201 -5.88 -11.60 5.99
CA LEU A 201 -6.00 -13.06 6.10
C LEU A 201 -4.93 -13.69 7.00
N LEU A 202 -3.71 -13.13 7.06
CA LEU A 202 -2.64 -13.66 7.89
C LEU A 202 -2.80 -13.33 9.39
N TYR A 203 -3.77 -12.48 9.74
CA TYR A 203 -4.07 -12.06 11.12
C TYR A 203 -5.42 -12.58 11.62
N ASP A 204 -6.19 -13.24 10.76
CA ASP A 204 -7.42 -13.95 11.09
C ASP A 204 -7.20 -15.47 10.94
N LEU A 205 -6.90 -16.13 12.06
CA LEU A 205 -6.63 -17.57 12.10
C LEU A 205 -7.85 -18.39 11.66
N GLU A 206 -9.08 -17.96 11.96
CA GLU A 206 -10.29 -18.68 11.60
C GLU A 206 -10.53 -18.61 10.10
N ALA A 207 -10.42 -17.42 9.50
CA ALA A 207 -10.51 -17.24 8.05
C ALA A 207 -9.39 -17.96 7.30
N LEU A 208 -8.15 -17.91 7.79
CA LEU A 208 -7.02 -18.64 7.23
C LEU A 208 -7.28 -20.16 7.25
N THR A 209 -7.74 -20.69 8.38
CA THR A 209 -8.07 -22.12 8.52
C THR A 209 -9.14 -22.54 7.52
N ARG A 210 -10.24 -21.79 7.42
CA ARG A 210 -11.31 -22.05 6.44
C ARG A 210 -10.81 -22.07 5.00
N LYS A 211 -9.94 -21.13 4.62
CA LYS A 211 -9.37 -21.07 3.26
C LYS A 211 -8.41 -22.22 2.97
N VAL A 212 -7.66 -22.68 3.97
CA VAL A 212 -6.80 -23.87 3.82
C VAL A 212 -7.64 -25.13 3.67
N GLU A 213 -8.67 -25.32 4.51
CA GLU A 213 -9.53 -26.51 4.47
C GLU A 213 -10.38 -26.60 3.19
N SER A 214 -10.86 -25.47 2.68
CA SER A 214 -11.63 -25.41 1.43
C SER A 214 -10.76 -25.56 0.16
N GLY A 215 -9.43 -25.49 0.29
CA GLY A 215 -8.50 -25.52 -0.84
C GLY A 215 -8.37 -24.18 -1.59
N GLU A 216 -8.99 -23.10 -1.11
CA GLU A 216 -8.81 -21.74 -1.62
C GLU A 216 -7.41 -21.18 -1.32
N PHE A 217 -6.71 -21.73 -0.32
CA PHE A 217 -5.36 -21.32 0.04
C PHE A 217 -4.47 -22.53 0.32
N LYS A 218 -3.26 -22.55 -0.25
CA LYS A 218 -2.22 -23.52 0.13
C LYS A 218 -1.07 -22.78 0.77
N SER A 219 -0.84 -23.06 2.04
CA SER A 219 0.27 -22.51 2.81
C SER A 219 1.46 -23.48 2.77
N VAL A 220 2.62 -23.00 2.36
CA VAL A 220 3.91 -23.70 2.47
C VAL A 220 4.72 -23.03 3.55
N ILE A 221 5.35 -23.86 4.37
CA ILE A 221 6.19 -23.41 5.47
C ILE A 221 7.59 -24.01 5.34
N ALA A 222 8.55 -23.26 5.87
CA ALA A 222 9.92 -23.71 6.06
C ALA A 222 10.19 -23.84 7.55
N VAL A 223 10.62 -25.03 7.98
CA VAL A 223 10.90 -25.35 9.37
C VAL A 223 12.40 -25.61 9.52
N ASP A 224 13.01 -25.02 10.54
CA ASP A 224 14.36 -25.37 10.95
C ASP A 224 14.34 -26.77 11.62
N PRO A 225 14.99 -27.80 11.02
CA PRO A 225 14.93 -29.15 11.56
C PRO A 225 15.62 -29.29 12.92
N GLU A 226 16.54 -28.38 13.29
CA GLU A 226 17.23 -28.44 14.58
C GLU A 226 16.37 -27.90 15.73
N SER A 227 15.72 -26.76 15.53
CA SER A 227 14.92 -26.10 16.57
C SER A 227 13.42 -26.39 16.49
N GLY A 228 12.93 -26.90 15.36
CA GLY A 228 11.51 -27.00 15.04
C GLY A 228 10.83 -25.65 14.75
N ALA A 229 11.60 -24.56 14.65
CA ALA A 229 11.05 -23.23 14.44
C ALA A 229 10.54 -23.06 13.00
N LEU A 230 9.36 -22.43 12.86
CA LEU A 230 8.84 -21.99 11.56
C LEU A 230 9.54 -20.69 11.16
N ILE A 231 10.39 -20.76 10.14
CA ILE A 231 11.30 -19.67 9.73
C ILE A 231 10.93 -19.02 8.40
N GLY A 232 9.98 -19.59 7.65
CA GLY A 232 9.55 -19.04 6.38
C GLY A 232 8.15 -19.50 5.99
N HIS A 233 7.51 -18.70 5.16
CA HIS A 233 6.19 -18.98 4.61
C HIS A 233 6.11 -18.44 3.18
N GLU A 234 5.32 -19.13 2.36
CA GLU A 234 4.86 -18.69 1.04
C GLU A 234 3.52 -19.37 0.74
N GLY A 235 2.68 -18.78 -0.11
CA GLY A 235 1.35 -19.31 -0.34
C GLY A 235 0.85 -19.23 -1.77
N PHE A 236 -0.08 -20.12 -2.08
CA PHE A 236 -0.94 -20.04 -3.26
C PHE A 236 -2.35 -19.62 -2.87
N LYS A 237 -2.83 -18.53 -3.46
CA LYS A 237 -4.24 -18.09 -3.37
C LYS A 237 -4.98 -18.51 -4.63
N TYR A 238 -6.00 -19.34 -4.48
CA TYR A 238 -6.92 -19.71 -5.55
C TYR A 238 -8.14 -18.81 -5.46
N HIS A 239 -8.20 -17.77 -6.30
CA HIS A 239 -9.35 -16.87 -6.38
C HIS A 239 -10.64 -17.58 -6.82
N ASP A 240 -10.48 -18.61 -7.66
CA ASP A 240 -11.51 -19.57 -8.02
C ASP A 240 -10.86 -20.96 -8.12
N PRO A 241 -11.07 -21.86 -7.14
CA PRO A 241 -10.49 -23.20 -7.14
C PRO A 241 -10.86 -24.04 -8.38
N SER A 242 -11.98 -23.75 -9.05
CA SER A 242 -12.39 -24.47 -10.26
C SER A 242 -11.53 -24.13 -11.49
N VAL A 243 -10.91 -22.95 -11.49
CA VAL A 243 -10.06 -22.46 -12.59
C VAL A 243 -8.66 -23.06 -12.54
N LYS A 244 -8.20 -23.46 -11.34
CA LYS A 244 -6.88 -24.05 -11.09
C LYS A 244 -5.70 -23.20 -11.58
N VAL A 245 -5.72 -21.92 -11.24
CA VAL A 245 -4.64 -20.96 -11.50
C VAL A 245 -4.38 -20.16 -10.23
N PRO A 246 -3.43 -20.57 -9.38
CA PRO A 246 -3.12 -19.85 -8.16
C PRO A 246 -2.28 -18.59 -8.40
N GLU A 247 -2.49 -17.61 -7.53
CA GLU A 247 -1.56 -16.51 -7.29
C GLU A 247 -0.49 -16.96 -6.29
N LEU A 248 0.79 -16.90 -6.68
CA LEU A 248 1.93 -16.99 -5.77
C LEU A 248 2.10 -15.67 -5.01
N GLY A 249 2.15 -15.75 -3.68
CA GLY A 249 2.36 -14.57 -2.85
C GLY A 249 2.65 -14.90 -1.40
N LEU A 250 2.60 -13.87 -0.56
CA LEU A 250 2.77 -13.98 0.89
C LEU A 250 4.09 -14.66 1.30
N ALA A 251 5.15 -14.39 0.53
CA ALA A 251 6.49 -14.91 0.77
C ALA A 251 7.21 -14.07 1.85
N PHE A 252 7.61 -14.71 2.95
CA PHE A 252 8.42 -14.06 3.98
C PHE A 252 9.30 -15.03 4.75
N VAL A 253 10.41 -14.50 5.26
CA VAL A 253 11.42 -15.23 6.02
C VAL A 253 11.68 -14.50 7.32
N ASP A 254 11.71 -15.24 8.42
CA ASP A 254 11.92 -14.69 9.75
C ASP A 254 13.27 -13.93 9.80
N PRO A 255 13.28 -12.63 10.14
CA PRO A 255 14.49 -11.83 10.15
C PRO A 255 15.53 -12.29 11.19
N ALA A 256 15.14 -13.13 12.16
CA ALA A 256 16.05 -13.74 13.11
C ALA A 256 16.96 -14.81 12.47
N TYR A 257 16.57 -15.35 11.31
CA TYR A 257 17.27 -16.44 10.64
C TYR A 257 17.99 -15.97 9.38
N ARG A 258 18.98 -16.75 8.94
CA ARG A 258 19.58 -16.63 7.61
C ARG A 258 19.39 -17.93 6.86
N SER A 259 18.52 -17.93 5.84
CA SER A 259 18.35 -19.07 4.95
C SER A 259 18.45 -18.62 3.48
N PRO A 260 19.65 -18.67 2.88
CA PRO A 260 19.87 -18.17 1.53
C PRO A 260 19.00 -18.89 0.50
N GLY A 261 18.30 -18.12 -0.34
CA GLY A 261 17.46 -18.67 -1.41
C GLY A 261 16.16 -19.32 -0.93
N LEU A 262 15.81 -19.22 0.36
CA LEU A 262 14.61 -19.88 0.91
C LEU A 262 13.31 -19.55 0.16
N PRO A 263 13.01 -18.29 -0.20
CA PRO A 263 11.81 -17.99 -1.01
C PRO A 263 11.79 -18.75 -2.34
N LEU A 264 12.92 -18.83 -3.04
CA LEU A 264 12.99 -19.59 -4.29
C LEU A 264 12.80 -21.10 -4.09
N LYS A 265 13.28 -21.67 -2.97
CA LYS A 265 13.07 -23.09 -2.64
C LYS A 265 11.59 -23.38 -2.35
N MET A 266 10.92 -22.51 -1.60
CA MET A 266 9.48 -22.63 -1.31
C MET A 266 8.63 -22.45 -2.58
N ALA A 267 8.94 -21.44 -3.40
CA ALA A 267 8.31 -21.24 -4.70
C ALA A 267 8.50 -22.46 -5.61
N ARG A 268 9.70 -23.07 -5.66
CA ARG A 268 9.93 -24.30 -6.43
C ARG A 268 9.06 -25.46 -5.95
N PHE A 269 8.97 -25.67 -4.64
CA PHE A 269 8.08 -26.69 -4.07
C PHE A 269 6.62 -26.46 -4.50
N LEU A 270 6.15 -25.22 -4.48
CA LEU A 270 4.82 -24.85 -4.93
C LEU A 270 4.62 -25.08 -6.44
N TYR A 271 5.60 -24.75 -7.27
CA TYR A 271 5.55 -24.97 -8.73
C TYR A 271 5.46 -26.46 -9.07
N ASP A 272 6.32 -27.28 -8.48
CA ASP A 272 6.34 -28.73 -8.70
C ASP A 272 5.00 -29.35 -8.30
N ARG A 273 4.39 -28.83 -7.23
CA ARG A 273 3.08 -29.26 -6.77
C ARG A 273 1.94 -28.84 -7.70
N ALA A 274 1.92 -27.60 -8.16
CA ALA A 274 0.95 -27.12 -9.15
C ALA A 274 0.98 -27.98 -10.43
N ILE A 275 2.19 -28.35 -10.90
CA ILE A 275 2.37 -29.25 -12.03
C ILE A 275 1.78 -30.64 -11.72
N ALA A 276 2.11 -31.21 -10.56
CA ALA A 276 1.62 -32.54 -10.17
C ALA A 276 0.09 -32.61 -9.98
N GLU A 277 -0.54 -31.51 -9.54
CA GLU A 277 -1.99 -31.42 -9.32
C GLU A 277 -2.78 -31.02 -10.57
N GLY A 278 -2.08 -30.77 -11.68
CA GLY A 278 -2.66 -30.40 -12.97
C GLY A 278 -3.27 -29.00 -12.96
N ASP A 279 -2.65 -28.05 -12.26
CA ASP A 279 -2.99 -26.63 -12.39
C ASP A 279 -2.66 -26.14 -13.81
N ARG A 280 -3.35 -25.11 -14.28
CA ARG A 280 -3.21 -24.61 -15.66
C ARG A 280 -2.08 -23.60 -15.81
N GLY A 281 -1.68 -22.98 -14.72
CA GLY A 281 -0.56 -22.04 -14.66
C GLY A 281 -0.50 -21.37 -13.31
N ILE A 282 0.50 -20.53 -13.10
CA ILE A 282 0.75 -19.80 -11.84
C ILE A 282 0.99 -18.35 -12.23
N PHE A 283 0.43 -17.41 -11.48
CA PHE A 283 0.79 -15.99 -11.64
C PHE A 283 1.30 -15.40 -10.33
N ASP A 284 2.08 -14.32 -10.42
CA ASP A 284 2.48 -13.51 -9.27
C ASP A 284 2.18 -12.04 -9.51
N CYS A 285 2.18 -11.24 -8.44
CA CYS A 285 2.05 -9.79 -8.48
C CYS A 285 3.31 -9.13 -7.92
N SER A 286 4.41 -9.13 -8.69
CA SER A 286 5.68 -8.56 -8.23
C SER A 286 5.64 -7.05 -8.14
N VAL A 287 5.91 -6.50 -6.96
CA VAL A 287 6.02 -5.04 -6.76
C VAL A 287 7.13 -4.42 -7.62
N THR A 288 6.94 -3.14 -7.96
CA THR A 288 7.87 -2.37 -8.81
C THR A 288 8.76 -1.40 -8.02
N THR A 289 8.75 -1.46 -6.69
CA THR A 289 9.68 -0.70 -5.82
C THR A 289 11.10 -1.28 -5.86
N HIS A 290 11.24 -2.56 -6.20
CA HIS A 290 12.51 -3.27 -6.36
C HIS A 290 12.41 -4.37 -7.42
N THR A 291 13.54 -4.89 -7.88
CA THR A 291 13.62 -5.91 -8.94
C THR A 291 13.78 -7.35 -8.44
N PHE A 292 13.84 -7.57 -7.12
CA PHE A 292 14.22 -8.87 -6.55
C PHE A 292 13.23 -9.99 -6.89
N SER A 293 11.94 -9.80 -6.60
CA SER A 293 10.90 -10.80 -6.91
C SER A 293 10.73 -10.98 -8.41
N GLN A 294 10.77 -9.89 -9.19
CA GLN A 294 10.68 -9.93 -10.65
C GLN A 294 11.78 -10.81 -11.26
N LYS A 295 13.03 -10.63 -10.79
CA LYS A 295 14.16 -11.48 -11.19
C LYS A 295 13.94 -12.94 -10.83
N ALA A 296 13.56 -13.20 -9.58
CA ALA A 296 13.32 -14.55 -9.07
C ALA A 296 12.26 -15.29 -9.91
N MET A 297 11.14 -14.64 -10.23
CA MET A 297 10.07 -15.22 -11.05
C MET A 297 10.54 -15.52 -12.47
N GLN A 298 11.31 -14.63 -13.08
CA GLN A 298 11.85 -14.88 -14.42
C GLN A 298 12.87 -16.01 -14.47
N GLU A 299 13.70 -16.17 -13.42
CA GLU A 299 14.61 -17.31 -13.26
C GLU A 299 13.87 -18.63 -13.04
N MET A 300 12.68 -18.59 -12.43
CA MET A 300 11.79 -19.74 -12.26
C MET A 300 11.07 -20.16 -13.55
N GLY A 301 11.17 -19.36 -14.61
CA GLY A 301 10.54 -19.61 -15.92
C GLY A 301 9.29 -18.78 -16.18
N SER A 302 8.82 -18.00 -15.20
CA SER A 302 7.67 -17.11 -15.37
C SER A 302 8.03 -15.92 -16.25
N ARG A 303 7.04 -15.35 -16.94
CA ARG A 303 7.27 -14.32 -17.95
C ARG A 303 6.29 -13.16 -17.77
N PRO A 304 6.76 -11.90 -17.92
CA PRO A 304 5.92 -10.74 -17.67
C PRO A 304 4.73 -10.74 -18.63
N CYS A 305 3.54 -10.48 -18.11
CA CYS A 305 2.31 -10.54 -18.89
C CYS A 305 1.44 -9.28 -18.75
N CYS A 306 1.47 -8.62 -17.59
CA CYS A 306 0.71 -7.39 -17.34
C CYS A 306 1.49 -6.42 -16.43
N LEU A 307 1.32 -5.11 -16.63
CA LEU A 307 1.74 -4.07 -15.70
C LEU A 307 0.52 -3.30 -15.19
N MET A 308 0.21 -3.47 -13.91
CA MET A 308 -0.94 -2.83 -13.25
C MET A 308 -0.48 -1.62 -12.44
N LEU A 309 -0.90 -0.43 -12.84
CA LEU A 309 -0.42 0.83 -12.30
C LEU A 309 -1.26 1.33 -11.11
N GLY A 310 -0.62 1.52 -9.95
CA GLY A 310 -1.28 2.10 -8.77
C GLY A 310 -2.13 1.12 -7.96
N ILE A 311 -2.03 -0.19 -8.19
CA ILE A 311 -2.76 -1.21 -7.40
C ILE A 311 -2.20 -1.43 -6.00
N ALA A 312 -0.90 -1.26 -5.78
CA ALA A 312 -0.26 -1.61 -4.51
C ALA A 312 -0.31 -0.45 -3.51
N ALA A 313 -0.72 -0.72 -2.27
CA ALA A 313 -0.65 0.27 -1.19
C ALA A 313 0.77 0.39 -0.62
N SER A 314 1.18 1.60 -0.24
CA SER A 314 2.50 1.89 0.36
C SER A 314 2.76 1.16 1.68
N GLY A 315 1.71 0.76 2.41
CA GLY A 315 1.82 0.05 3.70
C GLY A 315 2.34 -1.38 3.62
N MET A 316 2.27 -2.04 2.45
CA MET A 316 2.69 -3.44 2.27
C MET A 316 4.21 -3.60 2.05
N GLN A 317 5.03 -2.79 2.72
CA GLN A 317 6.49 -2.84 2.57
C GLN A 317 7.13 -3.49 3.80
N ALA A 318 8.05 -4.44 3.57
CA ALA A 318 8.89 -4.95 4.65
C ALA A 318 9.69 -3.78 5.24
N ARG A 319 9.84 -3.73 6.57
CA ARG A 319 10.53 -2.66 7.30
C ARG A 319 11.94 -2.34 6.77
N GLU A 320 12.56 -3.27 6.03
CA GLU A 320 13.92 -3.15 5.50
C GLU A 320 14.00 -2.90 3.97
N LEU A 321 12.87 -2.86 3.23
CA LEU A 321 12.86 -2.80 1.76
C LEU A 321 12.23 -1.52 1.17
N ALA A 322 11.85 -0.57 2.00
CA ALA A 322 11.21 0.67 1.55
C ALA A 322 12.20 1.57 0.79
N THR A 323 11.99 1.72 -0.53
CA THR A 323 12.93 2.45 -1.41
C THR A 323 12.25 3.42 -2.39
N SER A 324 10.93 3.55 -2.37
CA SER A 324 10.17 4.44 -3.25
C SER A 324 9.36 5.47 -2.45
N LYS A 325 9.26 6.69 -2.97
CA LYS A 325 8.42 7.78 -2.43
C LYS A 325 7.00 7.80 -3.02
N GLN A 326 6.69 6.93 -4.00
CA GLN A 326 5.37 6.81 -4.59
C GLN A 326 4.37 6.22 -3.57
N GLU A 327 3.27 6.92 -3.30
CA GLU A 327 2.25 6.50 -2.32
C GLU A 327 1.47 5.26 -2.76
N LYS A 328 1.24 5.12 -4.07
CA LYS A 328 0.53 3.99 -4.71
C LYS A 328 1.44 3.29 -5.72
N GLY A 329 1.92 2.11 -5.34
CA GLY A 329 2.86 1.31 -6.13
C GLY A 329 2.19 0.58 -7.30
N SER A 330 3.00 0.17 -8.28
CA SER A 330 2.58 -0.68 -9.40
C SER A 330 3.11 -2.10 -9.22
N VAL A 331 2.48 -3.07 -9.88
CA VAL A 331 2.95 -4.46 -9.92
C VAL A 331 3.16 -4.93 -11.35
N MET A 332 4.22 -5.71 -11.56
CA MET A 332 4.48 -6.46 -12.78
C MET A 332 4.02 -7.90 -12.53
N ASN A 333 3.00 -8.34 -13.24
CA ASN A 333 2.55 -9.72 -13.16
C ASN A 333 3.42 -10.58 -14.06
N HIS A 334 3.88 -11.72 -13.55
CA HIS A 334 4.44 -12.78 -14.38
C HIS A 334 3.51 -13.99 -14.38
N TYR A 335 3.58 -14.76 -15.44
CA TYR A 335 2.82 -15.98 -15.63
C TYR A 335 3.74 -17.14 -15.96
N PHE A 336 3.52 -18.27 -15.31
CA PHE A 336 4.12 -19.56 -15.63
C PHE A 336 3.03 -20.47 -16.20
N ALA A 337 3.16 -20.84 -17.46
CA ALA A 337 2.18 -21.70 -18.12
C ALA A 337 2.47 -23.18 -17.90
N ILE A 338 1.44 -23.92 -17.48
CA ILE A 338 1.44 -25.38 -17.41
C ILE A 338 0.59 -25.93 -18.56
N ASP A 339 -0.65 -25.45 -18.68
CA ASP A 339 -1.52 -25.68 -19.84
C ASP A 339 -1.06 -24.80 -21.00
N ARG A 340 -0.54 -25.44 -22.06
CA ARG A 340 -0.13 -24.79 -23.31
C ARG A 340 -1.04 -25.18 -24.48
N SER A 341 -2.27 -25.61 -24.21
CA SER A 341 -3.20 -26.01 -25.26
C SER A 341 -3.45 -24.83 -26.21
N PRO A 342 -3.37 -25.02 -27.54
CA PRO A 342 -3.59 -23.95 -28.50
C PRO A 342 -5.05 -23.47 -28.42
N LYS A 343 -5.23 -22.15 -28.54
CA LYS A 343 -6.54 -21.51 -28.58
C LYS A 343 -6.51 -20.34 -29.56
N THR A 344 -7.68 -19.98 -30.08
CA THR A 344 -7.85 -18.75 -30.85
C THR A 344 -8.22 -17.59 -29.91
N ILE A 345 -7.58 -16.44 -30.10
CA ILE A 345 -7.90 -15.19 -29.39
C ILE A 345 -8.10 -14.04 -30.37
N PHE A 346 -8.79 -13.00 -29.91
CA PHE A 346 -9.19 -11.85 -30.70
C PHE A 346 -8.73 -10.58 -29.99
N ILE A 347 -7.64 -10.01 -30.50
CA ILE A 347 -7.01 -8.79 -29.98
C ILE A 347 -7.20 -7.68 -31.04
N PRO A 348 -7.44 -6.41 -30.65
CA PRO A 348 -7.39 -5.30 -31.59
C PRO A 348 -6.06 -5.24 -32.33
N GLU A 349 -6.10 -4.89 -33.61
CA GLU A 349 -4.90 -4.83 -34.46
C GLU A 349 -3.78 -3.97 -33.87
N ARG A 350 -4.15 -2.87 -33.19
CA ARG A 350 -3.21 -1.98 -32.49
C ARG A 350 -2.36 -2.70 -31.44
N HIS A 351 -2.96 -3.63 -30.69
CA HIS A 351 -2.28 -4.33 -29.59
C HIS A 351 -1.72 -5.69 -29.99
N ARG A 352 -2.01 -6.16 -31.21
CA ARG A 352 -1.65 -7.48 -31.70
C ARG A 352 -0.17 -7.78 -31.49
N ALA A 353 0.73 -6.89 -31.92
CA ALA A 353 2.17 -7.11 -31.81
C ALA A 353 2.65 -7.28 -30.35
N MET A 354 2.14 -6.46 -29.43
CA MET A 354 2.48 -6.59 -28.00
C MET A 354 1.89 -7.86 -27.39
N ALA A 355 0.66 -8.21 -27.74
CA ALA A 355 0.04 -9.45 -27.26
C ALA A 355 0.79 -10.69 -27.79
N GLU A 356 1.15 -10.72 -29.07
CA GLU A 356 1.99 -11.77 -29.68
C GLU A 356 3.32 -11.92 -28.95
N ASP A 357 3.97 -10.80 -28.63
CA ASP A 357 5.20 -10.80 -27.83
C ASP A 357 4.98 -11.41 -26.45
N ILE A 358 3.94 -11.00 -25.72
CA ILE A 358 3.63 -11.53 -24.38
C ILE A 358 3.36 -13.04 -24.43
N TYR A 359 2.54 -13.52 -25.36
CA TYR A 359 2.24 -14.94 -25.52
C TYR A 359 3.48 -15.76 -25.93
N ARG A 360 4.33 -15.21 -26.80
CA ARG A 360 5.61 -15.80 -27.18
C ARG A 360 6.57 -15.86 -26.00
N TRP A 361 6.64 -14.83 -25.16
CA TRP A 361 7.48 -14.85 -23.96
C TRP A 361 7.06 -15.96 -23.01
N MET A 362 5.76 -16.08 -22.74
CA MET A 362 5.16 -17.09 -21.86
C MET A 362 5.21 -18.52 -22.43
N ASP A 363 5.56 -18.70 -23.70
CA ASP A 363 5.49 -19.98 -24.41
C ASP A 363 4.06 -20.58 -24.36
N VAL A 364 3.06 -19.72 -24.62
CA VAL A 364 1.64 -20.09 -24.66
C VAL A 364 1.14 -19.91 -26.09
N PRO A 365 0.91 -20.99 -26.85
CA PRO A 365 0.54 -20.89 -28.25
C PRO A 365 -0.88 -20.36 -28.40
N ARG A 366 -1.05 -19.30 -29.20
CA ARG A 366 -2.33 -18.71 -29.56
C ARG A 366 -2.39 -18.39 -31.03
N GLU A 367 -3.52 -18.72 -31.65
CA GLU A 367 -3.87 -18.25 -32.97
C GLU A 367 -4.63 -16.93 -32.83
N PHE A 368 -4.25 -15.92 -33.61
CA PHE A 368 -4.89 -14.63 -33.51
C PHE A 368 -5.92 -14.47 -34.63
N GLY A 369 -7.19 -14.54 -34.26
CA GLY A 369 -8.31 -14.36 -35.17
C GLY A 369 -8.39 -12.94 -35.75
N HIS A 370 -9.30 -12.78 -36.72
CA HIS A 370 -9.56 -11.48 -37.33
C HIS A 370 -10.25 -10.54 -36.34
N SER A 371 -9.82 -9.28 -36.31
CA SER A 371 -10.42 -8.28 -35.43
C SER A 371 -11.78 -7.85 -35.98
N GLU A 372 -12.88 -8.32 -35.38
CA GLU A 372 -14.22 -7.86 -35.72
C GLU A 372 -14.55 -6.55 -35.00
N THR A 373 -15.07 -5.58 -35.75
CA THR A 373 -15.49 -4.27 -35.23
C THR A 373 -17.01 -4.11 -35.24
N ARG A 374 -17.75 -5.20 -35.41
CA ARG A 374 -19.22 -5.19 -35.37
C ARG A 374 -19.66 -5.15 -33.91
N ALA A 375 -20.74 -4.41 -33.64
CA ALA A 375 -21.36 -4.42 -32.32
C ALA A 375 -21.82 -5.84 -31.94
N PRO A 376 -21.56 -6.29 -30.71
CA PRO A 376 -21.97 -7.61 -30.26
C PRO A 376 -23.49 -7.74 -30.20
N GLU A 377 -23.96 -8.96 -30.45
CA GLU A 377 -25.35 -9.37 -30.22
C GLU A 377 -25.41 -10.30 -29.01
N GLY A 378 -26.60 -10.58 -28.48
CA GLY A 378 -26.79 -11.47 -27.33
C GLY A 378 -26.72 -10.77 -25.97
N GLU A 379 -26.79 -11.58 -24.91
CA GLU A 379 -26.81 -11.13 -23.51
C GLU A 379 -25.39 -10.83 -23.00
N SER A 380 -25.26 -9.73 -22.27
CA SER A 380 -24.01 -9.33 -21.59
C SER A 380 -24.03 -9.74 -20.12
N SER A 381 -22.83 -9.88 -19.56
CA SER A 381 -22.65 -10.07 -18.12
C SER A 381 -21.36 -9.39 -17.67
N VAL A 382 -21.49 -8.37 -16.84
CA VAL A 382 -20.38 -7.57 -16.31
C VAL A 382 -20.57 -7.39 -14.81
N SER A 383 -19.49 -7.59 -14.05
CA SER A 383 -19.47 -7.43 -12.59
C SER A 383 -18.41 -6.42 -12.17
N VAL A 384 -18.71 -5.64 -11.13
CA VAL A 384 -17.75 -4.73 -10.48
C VAL A 384 -17.38 -5.31 -9.12
N PHE A 385 -16.09 -5.53 -8.90
CA PHE A 385 -15.53 -6.07 -7.66
C PHE A 385 -14.63 -5.01 -7.00
N PRO A 386 -15.10 -4.31 -5.95
CA PRO A 386 -14.21 -3.47 -5.16
C PRO A 386 -13.16 -4.35 -4.47
N LEU A 387 -11.90 -3.93 -4.52
CA LEU A 387 -10.84 -4.54 -3.71
C LEU A 387 -10.81 -3.91 -2.31
N PRO A 388 -10.07 -4.49 -1.33
CA PRO A 388 -9.96 -3.95 0.02
C PRO A 388 -9.65 -2.45 0.03
N ASP A 389 -10.20 -1.74 1.02
CA ASP A 389 -10.21 -0.28 1.08
C ASP A 389 -8.80 0.33 1.07
N GLU A 390 -7.80 -0.36 1.62
CA GLU A 390 -6.40 0.05 1.60
C GLU A 390 -5.83 0.13 0.18
N LEU A 391 -6.34 -0.71 -0.72
CA LEU A 391 -5.98 -0.69 -2.14
C LEU A 391 -6.75 0.38 -2.90
N ASN A 392 -7.91 0.84 -2.44
CA ASN A 392 -8.74 1.87 -3.10
C ASN A 392 -8.86 1.71 -4.64
N VAL A 393 -9.03 0.48 -5.11
CA VAL A 393 -9.20 0.16 -6.54
C VAL A 393 -10.38 -0.79 -6.73
N ALA A 394 -10.78 -1.00 -7.97
CA ALA A 394 -11.81 -1.98 -8.32
C ALA A 394 -11.43 -2.76 -9.58
N PHE A 395 -11.94 -3.98 -9.67
CA PHE A 395 -11.95 -4.77 -10.90
C PHE A 395 -13.31 -4.68 -11.56
N ILE A 396 -13.33 -4.54 -12.88
CA ILE A 396 -14.51 -4.78 -13.71
C ILE A 396 -14.23 -6.05 -14.51
N VAL A 397 -15.06 -7.07 -14.38
CA VAL A 397 -14.88 -8.34 -15.08
C VAL A 397 -16.05 -8.54 -16.04
N VAL A 398 -15.73 -8.65 -17.32
CA VAL A 398 -16.71 -8.99 -18.36
C VAL A 398 -16.78 -10.51 -18.46
N HIS A 399 -17.84 -11.11 -17.96
CA HIS A 399 -18.06 -12.57 -18.05
C HIS A 399 -18.56 -12.97 -19.44
N ALA A 400 -19.44 -12.16 -20.04
CA ALA A 400 -19.96 -12.36 -21.38
C ALA A 400 -20.08 -11.03 -22.14
N ILE A 401 -19.63 -11.01 -23.39
CA ILE A 401 -19.76 -9.86 -24.29
C ILE A 401 -21.09 -9.97 -25.04
N GLY A 402 -21.95 -8.96 -24.88
CA GLY A 402 -23.26 -8.86 -25.50
C GLY A 402 -23.63 -7.41 -25.81
N LYS A 403 -24.87 -7.20 -26.26
CA LYS A 403 -25.34 -5.91 -26.79
C LYS A 403 -25.20 -4.72 -25.82
N ASP A 404 -25.26 -4.97 -24.52
CA ASP A 404 -25.23 -3.93 -23.47
C ASP A 404 -23.87 -3.80 -22.78
N SER A 405 -22.85 -4.59 -23.17
CA SER A 405 -21.55 -4.61 -22.49
C SER A 405 -20.85 -3.25 -22.45
N GLU A 406 -20.96 -2.44 -23.52
CA GLU A 406 -20.41 -1.08 -23.54
C GLU A 406 -21.07 -0.20 -22.46
N ARG A 407 -22.40 -0.28 -22.32
CA ARG A 407 -23.15 0.48 -21.32
C ARG A 407 -22.77 0.01 -19.91
N GLU A 408 -22.76 -1.28 -19.65
CA GLU A 408 -22.49 -1.86 -18.34
C GLU A 408 -21.05 -1.54 -17.86
N VAL A 409 -20.05 -1.60 -18.74
CA VAL A 409 -18.67 -1.18 -18.41
C VAL A 409 -18.61 0.32 -18.12
N SER A 410 -19.32 1.15 -18.90
CA SER A 410 -19.39 2.59 -18.66
C SER A 410 -20.04 2.90 -17.31
N GLU A 411 -21.14 2.23 -16.96
CA GLU A 411 -21.83 2.38 -15.68
C GLU A 411 -20.92 1.95 -14.51
N GLY A 412 -20.23 0.81 -14.64
CA GLY A 412 -19.25 0.37 -13.64
C GLY A 412 -18.10 1.35 -13.45
N LEU A 413 -17.54 1.90 -14.54
CA LEU A 413 -16.52 2.94 -14.45
C LEU A 413 -17.06 4.22 -13.78
N GLN A 414 -18.28 4.64 -14.12
CA GLN A 414 -18.91 5.81 -13.49
C GLN A 414 -19.11 5.61 -11.99
N GLN A 415 -19.54 4.42 -11.57
CA GLN A 415 -19.63 4.06 -10.15
C GLN A 415 -18.26 4.19 -9.47
N CYS A 416 -17.21 3.57 -10.02
CA CYS A 416 -15.87 3.64 -9.44
C CYS A 416 -15.34 5.09 -9.35
N ARG A 417 -15.66 5.94 -10.34
CA ARG A 417 -15.31 7.37 -10.32
C ARG A 417 -16.09 8.15 -9.26
N ALA A 418 -17.37 7.86 -9.08
CA ALA A 418 -18.18 8.46 -8.01
C ALA A 418 -17.63 8.09 -6.62
N GLU A 419 -17.15 6.85 -6.47
CA GLU A 419 -16.47 6.34 -5.27
C GLU A 419 -15.00 6.80 -5.14
N ARG A 420 -14.47 7.56 -6.12
CA ARG A 420 -13.08 8.06 -6.15
C ARG A 420 -12.03 6.95 -6.02
N LYS A 421 -12.25 5.82 -6.71
CA LYS A 421 -11.23 4.77 -6.84
C LYS A 421 -10.00 5.32 -7.56
N ASP A 422 -8.80 5.01 -7.05
CA ASP A 422 -7.54 5.49 -7.62
C ASP A 422 -7.26 4.92 -9.01
N ALA A 423 -7.67 3.66 -9.22
CA ALA A 423 -7.56 2.94 -10.48
C ALA A 423 -8.66 1.87 -10.61
N VAL A 424 -8.96 1.52 -11.86
CA VAL A 424 -9.92 0.47 -12.23
C VAL A 424 -9.28 -0.47 -13.26
N TYR A 425 -9.35 -1.77 -13.03
CA TYR A 425 -8.80 -2.78 -13.93
C TYR A 425 -9.92 -3.57 -14.59
N LEU A 426 -9.95 -3.56 -15.91
CA LEU A 426 -11.00 -4.19 -16.71
C LEU A 426 -10.47 -5.47 -17.36
N PHE A 427 -11.14 -6.58 -17.08
CA PHE A 427 -10.82 -7.91 -17.62
C PHE A 427 -11.84 -8.29 -18.69
N LEU A 428 -11.41 -8.36 -19.94
CA LEU A 428 -12.25 -8.78 -21.07
C LEU A 428 -11.87 -10.19 -21.54
N PRO A 429 -12.81 -11.08 -21.89
CA PRO A 429 -12.48 -12.38 -22.46
C PRO A 429 -11.76 -12.16 -23.79
N ALA A 430 -10.65 -12.86 -24.03
CA ALA A 430 -9.86 -12.73 -25.26
C ALA A 430 -10.30 -13.76 -26.33
N ASP A 431 -11.07 -14.77 -25.96
CA ASP A 431 -11.52 -15.88 -26.81
C ASP A 431 -12.85 -15.61 -27.54
N VAL A 432 -13.34 -14.36 -27.52
CA VAL A 432 -14.60 -13.96 -28.15
C VAL A 432 -14.33 -13.04 -29.36
N PRO A 433 -14.89 -13.31 -30.56
CA PRO A 433 -14.67 -12.49 -31.76
C PRO A 433 -14.99 -11.00 -31.60
N ALA A 434 -15.95 -10.66 -30.73
CA ALA A 434 -16.36 -9.30 -30.43
C ALA A 434 -15.45 -8.55 -29.42
N SER A 435 -14.43 -9.21 -28.86
CA SER A 435 -13.51 -8.57 -27.90
C SER A 435 -12.80 -7.33 -28.44
N PRO A 436 -12.30 -7.31 -29.70
CA PRO A 436 -11.69 -6.13 -30.28
C PRO A 436 -12.63 -4.92 -30.32
N PHE A 437 -13.91 -5.12 -30.67
CA PHE A 437 -14.91 -4.06 -30.64
C PHE A 437 -15.03 -3.44 -29.25
N LEU A 438 -15.17 -4.26 -28.20
CA LEU A 438 -15.39 -3.75 -26.85
C LEU A 438 -14.12 -3.09 -26.29
N VAL A 439 -12.92 -3.64 -26.57
CA VAL A 439 -11.66 -2.97 -26.21
C VAL A 439 -11.61 -1.56 -26.82
N ASP A 440 -11.88 -1.41 -28.12
CA ASP A 440 -11.89 -0.10 -28.78
C ASP A 440 -12.89 0.89 -28.15
N ARG A 441 -14.03 0.40 -27.64
CA ARG A 441 -15.00 1.24 -26.90
C ARG A 441 -14.44 1.66 -25.55
N CYS A 442 -13.87 0.73 -24.79
CA CYS A 442 -13.28 1.00 -23.48
C CYS A 442 -12.09 1.97 -23.58
N GLU A 443 -11.30 1.92 -24.65
CA GLU A 443 -10.24 2.90 -24.89
C GLU A 443 -10.77 4.32 -25.06
N LYS A 444 -11.93 4.49 -25.72
CA LYS A 444 -12.60 5.80 -25.81
C LYS A 444 -13.15 6.28 -24.48
N MET A 445 -13.47 5.36 -23.57
CA MET A 445 -13.79 5.68 -22.17
C MET A 445 -12.54 6.02 -21.36
N GLY A 446 -11.35 5.84 -21.95
CA GLY A 446 -10.04 6.16 -21.44
C GLY A 446 -9.37 5.08 -20.58
N PHE A 447 -9.80 3.83 -20.76
CA PHE A 447 -8.96 2.68 -20.42
C PHE A 447 -7.78 2.57 -21.41
N PHE A 448 -6.67 1.98 -20.99
CA PHE A 448 -5.53 1.66 -21.86
C PHE A 448 -4.97 0.27 -21.51
N LEU A 449 -4.25 -0.37 -22.44
CA LEU A 449 -3.75 -1.73 -22.24
C LEU A 449 -2.83 -1.83 -21.02
N ALA A 450 -3.07 -2.84 -20.18
CA ALA A 450 -2.19 -3.27 -19.11
C ALA A 450 -1.39 -4.54 -19.48
N GLY A 451 -1.98 -5.42 -20.30
CA GLY A 451 -1.38 -6.65 -20.77
C GLY A 451 -2.42 -7.71 -21.14
N VAL A 452 -1.98 -8.98 -21.17
CA VAL A 452 -2.85 -10.15 -21.37
C VAL A 452 -2.52 -11.22 -20.34
N MET A 453 -3.52 -11.93 -19.82
CA MET A 453 -3.32 -12.95 -18.79
C MET A 453 -4.06 -14.25 -19.14
N PRO A 454 -3.38 -15.39 -19.29
CA PRO A 454 -4.02 -16.67 -19.61
C PRO A 454 -4.79 -17.28 -18.44
N HIS A 455 -5.86 -18.02 -18.75
CA HIS A 455 -6.56 -18.93 -17.84
C HIS A 455 -7.16 -18.33 -16.56
N VAL A 456 -7.45 -17.03 -16.51
CA VAL A 456 -8.02 -16.36 -15.33
C VAL A 456 -9.51 -16.04 -15.54
N HIS A 457 -10.25 -15.88 -14.44
CA HIS A 457 -11.70 -15.62 -14.42
C HIS A 457 -12.49 -16.59 -15.32
N GLY A 458 -12.89 -17.75 -14.82
CA GLY A 458 -13.56 -18.78 -15.62
C GLY A 458 -12.65 -19.53 -16.59
N GLY A 459 -11.32 -19.48 -16.38
CA GLY A 459 -10.36 -20.28 -17.14
C GLY A 459 -10.11 -19.82 -18.59
N GLN A 460 -10.52 -18.59 -18.91
CA GLN A 460 -10.32 -17.94 -20.20
C GLN A 460 -9.04 -17.11 -20.21
N ASP A 461 -8.57 -16.77 -21.40
CA ASP A 461 -7.55 -15.75 -21.55
C ASP A 461 -8.22 -14.38 -21.45
N ARG A 462 -7.55 -13.42 -20.80
CA ARG A 462 -8.09 -12.08 -20.59
C ARG A 462 -7.20 -11.00 -21.20
N VAL A 463 -7.83 -10.05 -21.89
CA VAL A 463 -7.22 -8.75 -22.17
C VAL A 463 -7.45 -7.87 -20.95
N LEU A 464 -6.37 -7.34 -20.37
CA LEU A 464 -6.45 -6.44 -19.24
C LEU A 464 -6.28 -5.00 -19.73
N LEU A 465 -7.28 -4.17 -19.48
CA LEU A 465 -7.19 -2.73 -19.61
C LEU A 465 -7.20 -2.08 -18.23
N GLN A 466 -6.72 -0.85 -18.12
CA GLN A 466 -6.71 -0.11 -16.87
C GLN A 466 -7.07 1.36 -17.08
N PHE A 467 -7.75 1.93 -16.10
CA PHE A 467 -8.01 3.36 -15.95
C PHE A 467 -7.31 3.81 -14.68
N VAL A 468 -6.51 4.87 -14.73
CA VAL A 468 -5.73 5.35 -13.58
C VAL A 468 -5.99 6.85 -13.39
N ASP A 469 -6.63 7.20 -12.27
CA ASP A 469 -7.07 8.57 -11.93
C ASP A 469 -6.11 9.31 -11.00
N ILE A 470 -4.97 8.69 -10.69
CA ILE A 470 -3.90 9.26 -9.87
C ILE A 470 -2.62 9.49 -10.69
N PRO A 471 -1.75 10.43 -10.27
CA PRO A 471 -0.42 10.55 -10.84
C PRO A 471 0.43 9.31 -10.53
N ILE A 472 1.10 8.80 -11.56
CA ILE A 472 2.06 7.71 -11.46
C ILE A 472 3.44 8.25 -11.84
N ASP A 473 4.39 8.17 -10.91
CA ASP A 473 5.80 8.41 -11.18
C ASP A 473 6.41 7.18 -11.86
N PHE A 474 6.56 7.24 -13.19
CA PHE A 474 7.17 6.15 -13.95
C PHE A 474 8.67 5.97 -13.66
N ASP A 475 9.37 6.97 -13.13
CA ASP A 475 10.77 6.84 -12.73
C ASP A 475 10.92 6.02 -11.45
N ALA A 476 9.88 6.02 -10.60
CA ALA A 476 9.80 5.17 -9.42
C ALA A 476 9.53 3.68 -9.74
N ILE A 477 9.07 3.36 -10.96
CA ILE A 477 8.78 1.97 -11.39
C ILE A 477 10.07 1.29 -11.84
N ARG A 478 10.65 0.46 -10.96
CA ARG A 478 11.84 -0.34 -11.22
C ARG A 478 11.49 -1.68 -11.86
N ILE A 479 12.11 -1.97 -13.00
CA ILE A 479 11.80 -3.13 -13.83
C ILE A 479 13.04 -4.01 -14.07
N TYR A 480 12.85 -5.32 -13.94
CA TYR A 480 13.84 -6.34 -14.29
C TYR A 480 13.59 -6.95 -15.67
N GLY A 481 14.65 -7.05 -16.48
CA GLY A 481 14.62 -7.76 -17.76
C GLY A 481 14.06 -6.94 -18.94
N ASP A 482 14.44 -7.32 -20.16
CA ASP A 482 14.10 -6.56 -21.37
C ASP A 482 12.63 -6.72 -21.75
N MET A 483 12.05 -7.91 -21.60
CA MET A 483 10.61 -8.17 -21.83
C MET A 483 9.73 -7.24 -20.98
N SER A 484 10.03 -7.14 -19.67
CA SER A 484 9.28 -6.29 -18.76
C SER A 484 9.48 -4.80 -19.07
N ARG A 485 10.67 -4.38 -19.53
CA ARG A 485 10.92 -2.99 -19.98
C ARG A 485 10.12 -2.66 -21.23
N GLN A 486 10.08 -3.59 -22.20
CA GLN A 486 9.30 -3.46 -23.41
C GLN A 486 7.81 -3.31 -23.08
N LEU A 487 7.28 -4.14 -22.18
CA LEU A 487 5.90 -4.02 -21.71
C LEU A 487 5.64 -2.69 -21.00
N LYS A 488 6.54 -2.25 -20.09
CA LYS A 488 6.42 -0.94 -19.42
C LYS A 488 6.37 0.21 -20.43
N SER A 489 7.29 0.24 -21.40
CA SER A 489 7.33 1.28 -22.43
C SER A 489 6.05 1.31 -23.26
N TYR A 490 5.51 0.15 -23.59
CA TYR A 490 4.24 0.06 -24.30
C TYR A 490 3.07 0.60 -23.48
N VAL A 491 2.92 0.16 -22.23
CA VAL A 491 1.87 0.64 -21.31
C VAL A 491 1.94 2.16 -21.11
N MET A 492 3.15 2.72 -20.99
CA MET A 492 3.37 4.18 -20.94
C MET A 492 2.84 4.88 -22.19
N SER A 493 3.23 4.40 -23.38
CA SER A 493 2.78 5.00 -24.64
C SER A 493 1.26 4.93 -24.82
N GLU A 494 0.61 3.86 -24.35
CA GLU A 494 -0.83 3.71 -24.45
C GLU A 494 -1.57 4.61 -23.45
N GLN A 495 -1.03 4.81 -22.25
CA GLN A 495 -1.56 5.80 -21.32
C GLN A 495 -1.49 7.21 -21.91
N GLU A 496 -0.34 7.60 -22.47
CA GLU A 496 -0.17 8.92 -23.10
C GLU A 496 -1.12 9.11 -24.28
N ARG A 497 -1.22 8.11 -25.16
CA ARG A 497 -2.12 8.12 -26.32
C ARG A 497 -3.57 8.33 -25.89
N VAL A 498 -4.07 7.50 -24.97
CA VAL A 498 -5.46 7.56 -24.53
C VAL A 498 -5.75 8.87 -23.79
N ARG A 499 -4.81 9.38 -23.00
CA ARG A 499 -4.94 10.70 -22.34
C ARG A 499 -4.96 11.85 -23.33
N SER A 500 -4.21 11.78 -24.43
CA SER A 500 -4.21 12.82 -25.47
C SER A 500 -5.50 12.91 -26.29
N GLN A 501 -6.36 11.89 -26.19
CA GLN A 501 -7.65 11.80 -26.89
C GLN A 501 -8.84 12.30 -26.03
N ARG A 502 -8.59 12.62 -24.76
CA ARG A 502 -9.54 13.25 -23.84
C ARG A 502 -9.31 14.75 -23.78
#